data_AF-A0A3C1MU82-F1
#
_entry.id   AF-A0A3C1MU82-F1
#
_cell.length_a   1.000
_cell.length_b   1.000
_cell.length_c   1.000
_cell.angle_alpha   90.00
_cell.angle_beta   90.00
_cell.angle_gamma   90.00
#
_symmetry.space_group_name_H-M   'P 1'
#
loop_
_entity.id
_entity.type
_entity.pdbx_description
1 polymer ?
#
loop_
_entity_poly.entity_id
_entity_poly.type
_entity_poly.pdbx_seq_one_letter_code
_entity_poly.pdbx_strand_id
1 'polypeptide(L)'
;MSQQINLYNPLFRRQKKYFSSVTMLQALGLILLGSLLVYGYAWYRTSGLEKRALQTAKSYQATQVQLAQASAAFGPRQPSKLLQDELTRMDEQVKLRRQTIALLGQGELGNTQGFSEYLRALSRQTLSGLWITGFHISGTGSDMAINGRTLQPELVPVFINRLKKEPVLAGKTF
;
A
#
# COMPACT_ATOMS: atom_id res chain seq x y z
N MET A 1 -17.08 -7.09 -123.43
CA MET A 1 -16.37 -7.52 -122.21
C MET A 1 -16.60 -6.45 -121.15
N SER A 2 -17.19 -6.82 -120.01
CA SER A 2 -17.62 -5.86 -118.98
C SER A 2 -16.44 -5.47 -118.10
N GLN A 3 -16.04 -4.20 -118.14
CA GLN A 3 -14.93 -3.66 -117.37
C GLN A 3 -15.45 -3.27 -115.98
N GLN A 4 -15.11 -4.06 -114.96
CA GLN A 4 -15.43 -3.74 -113.58
C GLN A 4 -14.42 -2.73 -113.03
N ILE A 5 -14.88 -1.49 -112.84
CA ILE A 5 -14.10 -0.45 -112.17
C ILE A 5 -14.23 -0.67 -110.66
N ASN A 6 -13.15 -1.11 -110.02
CA ASN A 6 -13.11 -1.25 -108.56
C ASN A 6 -12.94 0.14 -107.91
N LEU A 7 -14.06 0.77 -107.57
CA LEU A 7 -14.14 2.07 -106.88
C LEU A 7 -13.80 2.00 -105.39
N TYR A 8 -13.54 0.82 -104.83
CA TYR A 8 -13.28 0.63 -103.41
C TYR A 8 -11.78 0.70 -103.12
N ASN A 9 -11.19 1.88 -103.27
CA ASN A 9 -9.79 2.10 -102.96
C ASN A 9 -9.60 2.35 -101.44
N PRO A 10 -8.89 1.48 -100.70
CA PRO A 10 -8.69 1.61 -99.26
C PRO A 10 -7.93 2.88 -98.84
N LEU A 11 -7.30 3.58 -99.79
CA LEU A 11 -6.65 4.87 -99.56
C LEU A 11 -7.62 6.02 -99.20
N PHE A 12 -8.92 5.89 -99.48
CA PHE A 12 -9.94 6.89 -99.10
C PHE A 12 -10.62 6.60 -97.74
N ARG A 13 -10.14 5.62 -96.96
CA ARG A 13 -10.63 5.46 -95.59
C ARG A 13 -10.12 6.63 -94.74
N ARG A 14 -11.04 7.39 -94.13
CA ARG A 14 -10.71 8.37 -93.08
C ARG A 14 -9.96 7.65 -91.96
N GLN A 15 -8.63 7.72 -91.97
CA GLN A 15 -7.80 7.24 -90.88
C GLN A 15 -8.14 8.08 -89.64
N LYS A 16 -8.82 7.46 -88.66
CA LYS A 16 -9.04 8.08 -87.36
C LYS A 16 -7.68 8.31 -86.72
N LYS A 17 -7.23 9.56 -86.67
CA LYS A 17 -6.02 9.95 -85.93
C LYS A 17 -6.31 9.84 -84.44
N TYR A 18 -6.05 8.67 -83.85
CA TYR A 18 -6.16 8.46 -82.40
C TYR A 18 -5.21 9.38 -81.61
N PHE A 19 -4.09 9.76 -82.23
CA PHE A 19 -3.14 10.77 -81.75
C PHE A 19 -3.21 12.02 -82.65
N SER A 20 -4.25 12.81 -82.49
CA SER A 20 -4.28 14.17 -83.03
C SER A 20 -3.49 15.08 -82.09
N SER A 21 -2.79 16.09 -82.61
CA SER A 21 -2.07 17.08 -81.78
C SER A 21 -2.98 17.68 -80.68
N VAL A 22 -4.28 17.77 -80.97
CA VAL A 22 -5.32 18.22 -80.04
C VAL A 22 -5.51 17.26 -78.86
N THR A 23 -5.54 15.94 -79.08
CA THR A 23 -5.71 14.96 -77.98
C THR A 23 -4.46 14.88 -77.11
N MET A 24 -3.28 15.06 -77.69
CA MET A 24 -2.01 15.15 -76.96
C MET A 24 -1.95 16.42 -76.10
N LEU A 25 -2.42 17.56 -76.61
CA LEU A 25 -2.53 18.81 -75.86
C LEU A 25 -3.54 18.71 -74.71
N GLN A 26 -4.67 18.06 -74.94
CA GLN A 26 -5.68 17.79 -73.89
C GLN A 26 -5.14 16.87 -72.80
N ALA A 27 -4.42 15.80 -73.18
CA ALA A 27 -3.78 14.90 -72.22
C ALA A 27 -2.72 15.64 -71.39
N LEU A 28 -1.90 16.48 -72.02
CA LEU A 28 -0.93 17.33 -71.33
C LEU A 28 -1.62 18.30 -70.36
N GLY A 29 -2.72 18.93 -70.78
CA GLY A 29 -3.54 19.81 -69.96
C GLY A 29 -4.13 19.08 -68.74
N LEU A 30 -4.64 17.86 -68.93
CA LEU A 30 -5.15 17.03 -67.83
C LEU A 30 -4.04 16.65 -66.83
N ILE A 31 -2.85 16.29 -67.32
CA ILE A 31 -1.71 15.96 -66.47
C ILE A 31 -1.26 17.20 -65.67
N LEU A 32 -1.16 18.35 -66.32
CA LEU A 32 -0.82 19.62 -65.65
C LEU A 32 -1.85 19.98 -64.59
N LEU A 33 -3.13 19.88 -64.92
CA LEU A 33 -4.22 20.18 -64.00
C LEU A 33 -4.23 19.21 -62.82
N GLY A 34 -4.02 17.91 -63.07
CA GLY A 34 -3.84 16.90 -62.01
C GLY A 34 -2.65 17.19 -61.11
N SER A 35 -1.51 17.57 -61.69
CA SER A 35 -0.30 17.94 -60.93
C SER A 35 -0.53 19.20 -60.08
N LEU A 36 -1.23 20.20 -60.61
CA LEU A 36 -1.61 21.42 -59.88
C LEU A 36 -2.53 21.11 -58.70
N LEU A 37 -3.52 20.23 -58.90
CA LEU A 37 -4.43 19.81 -57.83
C LEU A 37 -3.69 19.05 -56.73
N VAL A 38 -2.80 18.11 -57.07
CA VAL A 38 -1.98 17.38 -56.10
C VAL A 38 -1.05 18.34 -55.34
N TYR A 39 -0.40 19.28 -56.05
CA TYR A 39 0.46 20.28 -55.42
C TYR A 39 -0.32 21.20 -54.47
N GLY A 40 -1.48 21.71 -54.90
CA GLY A 40 -2.35 22.55 -54.07
C GLY A 40 -2.85 21.80 -52.83
N TYR A 41 -3.21 20.53 -52.97
CA TYR A 41 -3.62 19.69 -51.84
C TYR A 41 -2.46 19.43 -50.86
N ALA A 42 -1.27 19.12 -51.39
CA ALA A 42 -0.07 18.93 -50.58
C ALA A 42 0.31 20.21 -49.83
N TRP A 43 0.27 21.36 -50.50
CA TRP A 43 0.54 22.67 -49.90
C TRP A 43 -0.49 23.04 -48.81
N TYR A 44 -1.77 22.79 -49.06
CA TYR A 44 -2.82 22.99 -48.06
C TYR A 44 -2.58 22.12 -46.82
N ARG A 45 -2.23 20.84 -47.01
CA ARG A 45 -1.90 19.91 -45.92
C ARG A 45 -0.67 20.34 -45.12
N THR A 46 0.41 20.76 -45.77
CA THR A 46 1.66 21.12 -45.11
C THR A 46 1.60 22.46 -44.39
N SER A 47 0.82 23.44 -44.90
CA SER A 47 0.63 24.74 -44.23
C SER A 47 0.03 24.62 -42.81
N GLY A 48 -0.72 23.55 -42.55
CA GLY A 48 -1.30 23.26 -41.24
C GLY A 48 -0.33 22.60 -40.25
N LEU A 49 0.76 21.98 -40.73
CA LEU A 49 1.69 21.25 -39.85
C LEU A 49 2.52 22.19 -38.98
N GLU A 50 2.98 23.32 -39.51
CA GLU A 50 3.78 24.29 -38.76
C GLU A 50 2.98 24.91 -37.61
N LYS A 51 1.72 25.27 -37.87
CA LYS A 51 0.81 25.77 -36.83
C LYS A 51 0.55 24.74 -35.73
N ARG A 52 0.40 23.47 -36.10
CA ARG A 52 0.23 22.35 -35.14
C ARG A 52 1.49 22.15 -34.32
N ALA A 53 2.67 22.15 -34.93
CA ALA A 53 3.94 22.02 -34.23
C ALA A 53 4.15 23.15 -33.20
N LEU A 54 3.84 24.39 -33.58
CA LEU A 54 3.91 25.55 -32.67
C LEU A 54 2.91 25.45 -31.52
N GLN A 55 1.68 24.98 -31.77
CA GLN A 55 0.68 24.76 -30.72
C GLN A 55 1.10 23.64 -29.76
N THR A 56 1.63 22.53 -30.28
CA THR A 56 2.15 21.43 -29.46
C THR A 56 3.33 21.87 -28.62
N ALA A 57 4.27 22.63 -29.18
CA ALA A 57 5.41 23.18 -28.42
C ALA A 57 4.95 24.11 -27.28
N LYS A 58 3.99 25.01 -27.55
CA LYS A 58 3.43 25.92 -26.54
C LYS A 58 2.71 25.16 -25.42
N SER A 59 1.88 24.18 -25.76
CA SER A 59 1.18 23.37 -24.76
C SER A 59 2.15 22.56 -23.90
N TYR A 60 3.17 21.96 -24.51
CA TYR A 60 4.20 21.22 -23.80
C TYR A 60 4.98 22.12 -22.82
N GLN A 61 5.36 23.33 -23.23
CA GLN A 61 6.02 24.30 -22.37
C GLN A 61 5.12 24.74 -21.21
N ALA A 62 3.84 24.99 -21.45
CA ALA A 62 2.88 25.34 -20.40
C ALA A 62 2.73 24.21 -19.36
N THR A 63 2.64 22.95 -19.82
CA THR A 63 2.58 21.78 -18.93
C THR A 63 3.87 21.61 -18.12
N GLN A 64 5.05 21.82 -18.72
CA GLN A 64 6.30 21.79 -17.95
C GLN A 64 6.34 22.88 -16.87
N VAL A 65 5.88 24.09 -17.17
CA VAL A 65 5.83 25.18 -16.18
C VAL A 65 4.85 24.84 -15.05
N GLN A 66 3.69 24.27 -15.36
CA GLN A 66 2.74 23.81 -14.34
C GLN A 66 3.33 22.70 -13.47
N LEU A 67 4.05 21.73 -14.06
CA LEU A 67 4.74 20.67 -13.33
C LEU A 67 5.83 21.25 -12.43
N ALA A 68 6.63 22.19 -12.94
CA ALA A 68 7.66 22.87 -12.17
C ALA A 68 7.07 23.64 -10.98
N GLN A 69 5.98 24.40 -11.20
CA GLN A 69 5.28 25.10 -10.13
C GLN A 69 4.67 24.14 -9.11
N ALA A 70 4.05 23.05 -9.54
CA ALA A 70 3.52 22.03 -8.66
C ALA A 70 4.63 21.33 -7.86
N SER A 71 5.79 21.04 -8.48
CA SER A 71 6.95 20.48 -7.79
C SER A 71 7.64 21.48 -6.86
N ALA A 72 7.51 22.79 -7.09
CA ALA A 72 8.01 23.81 -6.16
C ALA A 72 7.05 23.99 -4.97
N ALA A 73 5.74 23.95 -5.22
CA ALA A 73 4.70 24.08 -4.19
C ALA A 73 4.54 22.81 -3.33
N PHE A 74 4.72 21.64 -3.95
CA PHE A 74 4.50 20.31 -3.36
C PHE A 74 5.73 19.40 -3.48
N GLY A 75 6.92 19.96 -3.68
CA GLY A 75 8.17 19.23 -3.69
C GLY A 75 8.32 18.38 -2.42
N PRO A 76 9.18 17.34 -2.44
CA PRO A 76 9.30 16.41 -1.33
C PRO A 76 9.52 17.19 -0.04
N ARG A 77 8.47 17.30 0.77
CA ARG A 77 8.50 18.02 2.05
C ARG A 77 9.54 17.29 2.87
N GLN A 78 10.73 17.88 2.98
CA GLN A 78 11.73 17.37 3.89
C GLN A 78 11.07 17.35 5.27
N PRO A 79 10.98 16.18 5.92
CA PRO A 79 10.32 16.08 7.21
C PRO A 79 10.99 17.10 8.11
N SER A 80 10.21 18.02 8.68
CA SER A 80 10.79 19.13 9.45
C SER A 80 11.68 18.54 10.54
N LYS A 81 12.90 19.06 10.65
CA LYS A 81 13.87 18.57 11.63
C LYS A 81 13.28 18.58 13.05
N LEU A 82 12.45 19.58 13.35
CA LEU A 82 11.68 19.68 14.59
C LEU A 82 10.73 18.49 14.82
N LEU A 83 9.97 18.06 13.79
CA LEU A 83 9.10 16.89 13.93
C LEU A 83 9.91 15.59 14.12
N GLN A 84 11.06 15.47 13.46
CA GLN A 84 11.93 14.29 13.64
C GLN A 84 12.51 14.24 15.05
N ASP A 85 12.97 15.38 15.56
CA ASP A 85 13.51 15.50 16.92
C ASP A 85 12.41 15.23 17.96
N GLU A 86 11.19 15.72 17.75
CA GLU A 86 10.04 15.46 18.62
C GLU A 86 9.63 13.98 18.61
N LEU A 87 9.59 13.36 17.43
CA LEU A 87 9.28 11.94 17.29
C LEU A 87 10.30 11.06 18.02
N THR A 88 11.59 11.39 17.90
CA THR A 88 12.67 10.68 18.59
C THR A 88 12.53 10.80 20.10
N ARG A 89 12.25 12.01 20.62
CA ARG A 89 12.00 12.23 22.05
C ARG A 89 10.80 11.47 22.57
N MET A 90 9.70 11.43 21.82
CA MET A 90 8.51 10.70 22.20
C MET A 90 8.75 9.19 22.23
N ASP A 91 9.49 8.65 21.27
CA ASP A 91 9.81 7.22 21.23
C ASP A 91 10.70 6.80 22.40
N GLU A 92 11.69 7.63 22.77
CA GLU A 92 12.50 7.42 23.98
C GLU A 92 11.64 7.42 25.26
N GLN A 93 10.69 8.35 25.39
CA GLN A 93 9.78 8.39 26.54
C GLN A 93 8.90 7.14 26.62
N VAL A 94 8.38 6.67 25.49
CA VAL A 94 7.57 5.43 25.44
C VAL A 94 8.42 4.23 25.84
N LYS A 95 9.65 4.14 25.34
CA LYS A 95 10.59 3.06 25.67
C LYS A 95 10.88 3.02 27.17
N LEU A 96 11.21 4.17 27.78
CA LEU A 96 11.48 4.26 29.22
C LEU A 96 10.27 3.84 30.04
N ARG A 97 9.08 4.34 29.72
CA ARG A 97 7.85 3.97 30.43
C ARG A 97 7.54 2.48 30.32
N ARG A 98 7.72 1.88 29.14
CA ARG A 98 7.54 0.44 28.95
C ARG A 98 8.54 -0.37 29.77
N GLN A 99 9.80 0.07 29.84
CA GLN A 99 10.80 -0.56 30.70
C GLN A 99 10.42 -0.47 32.17
N THR A 100 9.96 0.69 32.65
CA THR A 100 9.46 0.84 34.02
C THR A 100 8.29 -0.11 34.29
N ILE A 101 7.30 -0.17 33.41
CA ILE A 101 6.15 -1.08 33.56
C ILE A 101 6.60 -2.54 33.54
N ALA A 102 7.56 -2.91 32.69
CA ALA A 102 8.10 -4.26 32.64
C ALA A 102 8.82 -4.63 33.94
N LEU A 103 9.63 -3.73 34.50
CA LEU A 103 10.29 -3.92 35.79
C LEU A 103 9.29 -4.05 36.94
N LEU A 104 8.25 -3.21 36.96
CA LEU A 104 7.16 -3.29 37.95
C LEU A 104 6.35 -4.59 37.79
N GLY A 105 6.13 -5.03 36.55
CA GLY A 105 5.36 -6.24 36.22
C GLY A 105 6.11 -7.55 36.43
N GLN A 106 7.44 -7.53 36.47
CA GLN A 106 8.28 -8.71 36.75
C GLN A 106 8.22 -9.17 38.22
N GLY A 107 7.49 -8.46 39.09
CA GLY A 107 7.05 -9.00 40.37
C GLY A 107 8.10 -8.93 41.48
N GLU A 108 9.23 -8.25 41.29
CA GLU A 108 10.20 -7.97 42.38
C GLU A 108 9.59 -7.08 43.49
N LEU A 109 8.50 -6.36 43.19
CA LEU A 109 7.81 -5.48 44.13
C LEU A 109 6.46 -6.03 44.64
N GLY A 110 6.13 -7.30 44.33
CA GLY A 110 4.99 -8.00 44.92
C GLY A 110 3.84 -8.34 43.97
N ASN A 111 3.04 -9.31 44.39
CA ASN A 111 1.93 -9.89 43.64
C ASN A 111 0.84 -8.83 43.29
N THR A 112 0.67 -8.55 42.00
CA THR A 112 -0.35 -7.64 41.45
C THR A 112 -1.77 -8.22 41.46
N GLN A 113 -1.95 -9.52 41.72
CA GLN A 113 -3.27 -10.16 41.79
C GLN A 113 -3.93 -10.04 43.18
N GLY A 114 -3.23 -9.48 44.18
CA GLY A 114 -3.73 -9.26 45.53
C GLY A 114 -3.73 -10.52 46.42
N PHE A 115 -3.82 -10.31 47.74
CA PHE A 115 -3.75 -11.40 48.75
C PHE A 115 -5.12 -11.99 49.13
N SER A 116 -6.20 -11.41 48.62
CA SER A 116 -7.58 -11.75 49.02
C SER A 116 -7.96 -13.19 48.70
N GLU A 117 -7.52 -13.73 47.56
CA GLU A 117 -7.85 -15.10 47.16
C GLU A 117 -7.10 -16.15 48.01
N TYR A 118 -5.88 -15.84 48.48
CA TYR A 118 -5.16 -16.70 49.44
C TYR A 118 -5.91 -16.80 50.77
N LEU A 119 -6.37 -15.66 51.29
CA LEU A 119 -7.20 -15.61 52.51
C LEU A 119 -8.52 -16.38 52.34
N ARG A 120 -9.14 -16.26 51.16
CA ARG A 120 -10.38 -16.98 50.83
C ARG A 120 -10.16 -18.49 50.75
N ALA A 121 -9.04 -18.94 50.20
CA ALA A 121 -8.69 -20.36 50.16
C ALA A 121 -8.46 -20.92 51.57
N LEU A 122 -7.71 -20.20 52.42
CA LEU A 122 -7.45 -20.61 53.80
C LEU A 122 -8.74 -20.68 54.63
N SER A 123 -9.68 -19.76 54.43
CA SER A 123 -10.95 -19.75 55.18
C SER A 123 -11.91 -20.86 54.77
N ARG A 124 -11.84 -21.36 53.52
CA ARG A 124 -12.62 -22.52 53.07
C ARG A 124 -12.14 -23.83 53.70
N GLN A 125 -10.86 -23.92 54.04
CA GLN A 125 -10.23 -25.17 54.47
C GLN A 125 -10.10 -25.30 56.00
N THR A 126 -11.13 -24.94 56.75
CA THR A 126 -11.12 -25.10 58.22
C THR A 126 -11.35 -26.56 58.63
N LEU A 127 -10.63 -27.00 59.66
CA LEU A 127 -10.70 -28.35 60.24
C LEU A 127 -10.94 -28.23 61.75
N SER A 128 -11.94 -28.94 62.26
CA SER A 128 -12.20 -29.00 63.71
C SER A 128 -10.98 -29.58 64.43
N GLY A 129 -10.42 -28.83 65.38
CA GLY A 129 -9.23 -29.21 66.13
C GLY A 129 -7.90 -28.71 65.54
N LEU A 130 -7.91 -27.93 64.45
CA LEU A 130 -6.74 -27.25 63.89
C LEU A 130 -7.03 -25.76 63.68
N TRP A 131 -6.08 -24.92 64.08
CA TRP A 131 -6.21 -23.45 64.04
C TRP A 131 -4.97 -22.84 63.41
N ILE A 132 -5.16 -21.91 62.47
CA ILE A 132 -4.08 -21.10 61.92
C ILE A 132 -3.91 -19.88 62.81
N THR A 133 -2.70 -19.62 63.29
CA THR A 133 -2.37 -18.47 64.15
C THR A 133 -1.61 -17.39 63.40
N GLY A 134 -0.99 -17.73 62.27
CA GLY A 134 -0.31 -16.76 61.43
C GLY A 134 0.01 -17.35 60.07
N PHE A 135 0.16 -16.47 59.09
CA PHE A 135 0.67 -16.84 57.77
C PHE A 135 1.56 -15.70 57.27
N HIS A 136 2.55 -16.04 56.48
CA HIS A 136 3.46 -15.09 55.84
C HIS A 136 3.63 -15.49 54.38
N ILE A 137 3.54 -14.51 53.48
CA ILE A 137 3.67 -14.71 52.04
C ILE A 137 4.84 -13.86 51.58
N SER A 138 5.87 -14.49 51.00
CA SER A 138 7.07 -13.80 50.54
C SER A 138 7.12 -13.68 49.01
N GLY A 139 7.68 -12.56 48.53
CA GLY A 139 7.99 -12.32 47.12
C GLY A 139 6.78 -12.39 46.18
N THR A 140 6.89 -13.23 45.14
CA THR A 140 5.88 -13.44 44.09
C THR A 140 4.71 -14.34 44.52
N GLY A 141 4.62 -14.69 45.82
CA GLY A 141 3.63 -15.62 46.35
C GLY A 141 3.93 -17.08 46.00
N SER A 142 5.19 -17.40 45.69
CA SER A 142 5.71 -18.77 45.47
C SER A 142 5.97 -19.51 46.78
N ASP A 143 6.49 -18.80 47.78
CA ASP A 143 6.80 -19.32 49.10
C ASP A 143 5.86 -18.71 50.15
N MET A 144 5.25 -19.58 50.96
CA MET A 144 4.33 -19.19 52.02
C MET A 144 4.61 -20.02 53.27
N ALA A 145 4.69 -19.35 54.42
CA ALA A 145 4.75 -20.00 55.73
C ALA A 145 3.37 -19.94 56.40
N ILE A 146 2.93 -21.06 56.96
CA ILE A 146 1.67 -21.16 57.72
C ILE A 146 1.99 -21.69 59.11
N ASN A 147 1.65 -20.90 60.13
CA ASN A 147 1.85 -21.23 61.53
C ASN A 147 0.50 -21.49 62.18
N GLY A 148 0.42 -22.53 63.01
CA GLY A 148 -0.83 -22.92 63.64
C GLY A 148 -0.64 -23.88 64.80
N ARG A 149 -1.78 -24.33 65.33
CA ARG A 149 -1.88 -25.30 66.42
C ARG A 149 -2.85 -26.40 66.04
N THR A 150 -2.58 -27.62 66.49
CA THR A 150 -3.49 -28.76 66.30
C THR A 150 -3.67 -29.51 67.63
N LEU A 151 -4.88 -30.03 67.85
CA LEU A 151 -5.19 -30.95 68.95
C LEU A 151 -4.77 -32.39 68.63
N GLN A 152 -4.66 -32.72 67.33
CA GLN A 152 -4.32 -34.05 66.84
C GLN A 152 -3.24 -33.92 65.75
N PRO A 153 -2.04 -34.50 65.94
CA PRO A 153 -0.95 -34.41 64.95
C PRO A 153 -1.33 -34.95 63.56
N GLU A 154 -2.22 -35.95 63.52
CA GLU A 154 -2.72 -36.60 62.30
C GLU A 154 -3.50 -35.65 61.36
N LEU A 155 -4.00 -34.52 61.89
CA LEU A 155 -4.73 -33.54 61.09
C LEU A 155 -3.81 -32.69 60.21
N VAL A 156 -2.51 -32.62 60.50
CA VAL A 156 -1.57 -31.77 59.75
C VAL A 156 -1.40 -32.25 58.29
N PRO A 157 -1.08 -33.53 58.01
CA PRO A 157 -1.02 -34.02 56.63
C PRO A 157 -2.34 -33.89 55.87
N VAL A 158 -3.47 -34.08 56.57
CA VAL A 158 -4.82 -33.93 55.99
C VAL A 158 -5.07 -32.49 55.56
N PHE A 159 -4.71 -31.53 56.40
CA PHE A 159 -4.83 -30.10 56.12
C PHE A 159 -3.97 -29.70 54.91
N ILE A 160 -2.70 -30.12 54.87
CA ILE A 160 -1.80 -29.84 53.73
C ILE A 160 -2.37 -30.39 52.42
N ASN A 161 -2.92 -31.62 52.44
CA ASN A 161 -3.51 -32.21 51.25
C ASN A 161 -4.77 -31.47 50.77
N ARG A 162 -5.55 -30.88 51.69
CA ARG A 162 -6.69 -30.03 51.34
C ARG A 162 -6.24 -28.70 50.74
N LEU A 163 -5.22 -28.05 51.30
CA LEU A 163 -4.66 -26.82 50.75
C LEU A 163 -4.11 -27.01 49.34
N LYS A 164 -3.46 -28.14 49.05
CA LYS A 164 -2.97 -28.47 47.70
C LYS A 164 -4.06 -28.57 46.63
N LYS A 165 -5.33 -28.74 47.02
CA LYS A 165 -6.47 -28.80 46.10
C LYS A 165 -7.05 -27.42 45.77
N GLU A 166 -6.69 -26.39 46.53
CA GLU A 166 -7.12 -25.03 46.24
C GLU A 166 -6.32 -24.47 45.04
N PRO A 167 -6.99 -23.94 43.99
CA PRO A 167 -6.31 -23.50 42.77
C PRO A 167 -5.20 -22.47 42.99
N VAL A 168 -5.39 -21.57 43.96
CA VAL A 168 -4.44 -20.49 44.28
C VAL A 168 -3.23 -20.97 45.09
N LEU A 169 -3.31 -22.16 45.70
CA LEU A 169 -2.27 -22.77 46.54
C LEU A 169 -1.63 -23.99 45.86
N ALA A 170 -2.18 -24.47 44.74
CA ALA A 170 -1.65 -25.59 43.99
C ALA A 170 -0.23 -25.27 43.46
N GLY A 171 0.72 -26.16 43.74
CA GLY A 171 2.12 -26.02 43.31
C GLY A 171 2.97 -25.05 44.14
N LYS A 172 2.44 -24.51 45.24
CA LYS A 172 3.20 -23.70 46.21
C LYS A 172 3.87 -24.58 47.25
N THR A 173 4.99 -24.09 47.78
CA THR A 173 5.76 -24.76 48.82
C THR A 173 5.45 -24.10 50.17
N PHE A 174 5.12 -24.92 51.16
CA PHE A 174 4.84 -24.54 52.55
C PHE A 174 5.47 -25.55 53.51
#